data_AF-A0A4Q2ZRN1-F1
#
_entry.id   AF-A0A4Q2ZRN1-F1
#
_cell.length_a   1.000
_cell.length_b   1.000
_cell.length_c   1.000
_cell.angle_alpha   90.00
_cell.angle_beta   90.00
_cell.angle_gamma   90.00
#
_symmetry.space_group_name_H-M   'P 1'
#
loop_
_entity.id
_entity.type
_entity.pdbx_description
1 polymer ?
#
loop_
_entity_poly.entity_id
_entity_poly.type
_entity_poly.pdbx_seq_one_letter_code
_entity_poly.pdbx_strand_id
1 'polypeptide(L)'
;SDAFTEILPIHAQSEMEAAIESRKVMLAVSIPEDFSRRIAAGETAPVQVLMDGRRSNGAQIAFGYLQGITETFLKDRLEAKGMAVPSQTVTRYWFNANLDYKNFMLPNLVAVITTIGSLILTALSVAREREQGTFDQLLVSPLTPEMIMIGKAVPAMIVGFLQATLILCAAVFLYHIPFQGTLLLLYVGMFFYALSLTGVGLLISSICSTQQQAFLGAFSFMMPAMMLSGFASPVENMPHWLQIATIPNPVRHFVEIVKGVFLKDASAERVFSLILPLIIIGFCTLGAASIMFRRKTS
;
A
#
# COMPACT_ATOMS: atom_id res chain seq x y z
N SER A 1 -20.45 -18.04 13.90
CA SER A 1 -19.58 -17.14 13.12
C SER A 1 -20.16 -15.76 13.22
N ASP A 2 -19.46 -14.81 13.82
CA ASP A 2 -19.91 -13.41 13.99
C ASP A 2 -19.73 -12.57 12.71
N ALA A 3 -19.49 -13.21 11.57
CA ALA A 3 -19.20 -12.55 10.29
C ALA A 3 -20.42 -11.81 9.69
N PHE A 4 -21.64 -12.19 10.06
CA PHE A 4 -22.88 -11.57 9.58
C PHE A 4 -23.73 -11.13 10.78
N THR A 5 -23.79 -9.82 11.03
CA THR A 5 -24.47 -9.24 12.20
C THR A 5 -25.93 -8.91 11.94
N GLU A 6 -26.30 -8.64 10.68
CA GLU A 6 -27.68 -8.37 10.26
C GLU A 6 -28.07 -9.29 9.11
N ILE A 7 -29.22 -9.96 9.24
CA ILE A 7 -29.78 -10.86 8.24
C ILE A 7 -31.16 -10.33 7.88
N LEU A 8 -31.35 -10.01 6.60
CA LEU A 8 -32.64 -9.60 6.06
C LEU A 8 -33.24 -10.80 5.30
N PRO A 9 -34.31 -11.42 5.81
CA PRO A 9 -35.00 -12.48 5.08
C PRO A 9 -35.70 -11.86 3.86
N ILE A 10 -35.50 -12.45 2.68
CA ILE A 10 -36.07 -12.02 1.42
C ILE A 10 -36.85 -13.20 0.84
N HIS A 11 -38.09 -12.96 0.40
CA HIS A 11 -39.00 -14.02 -0.06
C HIS A 11 -39.26 -13.99 -1.56
N ALA A 12 -38.85 -12.93 -2.27
CA ALA A 12 -38.99 -12.79 -3.71
C ALA A 12 -37.67 -12.35 -4.38
N GLN A 13 -37.41 -12.85 -5.59
CA GLN A 13 -36.17 -12.54 -6.32
C GLN A 13 -36.05 -11.05 -6.70
N SER A 14 -37.16 -10.38 -6.97
CA SER A 14 -37.20 -8.93 -7.24
C SER A 14 -36.82 -8.07 -6.03
N GLU A 15 -37.14 -8.54 -4.82
CA GLU A 15 -36.74 -7.87 -3.57
C GLU A 15 -35.25 -8.01 -3.30
N MET A 16 -34.63 -9.07 -3.81
CA MET A 16 -33.19 -9.32 -3.71
C MET A 16 -32.37 -8.30 -4.49
N GLU A 17 -32.79 -8.02 -5.73
CA GLU A 17 -32.16 -6.99 -6.58
C GLU A 17 -32.36 -5.59 -5.97
N ALA A 18 -33.59 -5.27 -5.55
CA ALA A 18 -33.91 -3.98 -4.93
C ALA A 18 -33.13 -3.74 -3.62
N ALA A 19 -32.89 -4.80 -2.81
CA ALA A 19 -32.12 -4.71 -1.58
C ALA A 19 -30.62 -4.41 -1.84
N ILE A 20 -30.06 -5.00 -2.90
CA ILE A 20 -28.69 -4.73 -3.35
C ILE A 20 -28.60 -3.31 -3.95
N GLU A 21 -29.54 -2.92 -4.81
CA GLU A 21 -29.55 -1.59 -5.44
C GLU A 21 -29.65 -0.47 -4.40
N SER A 22 -30.55 -0.64 -3.41
CA SER A 22 -30.78 0.30 -2.30
C SER A 22 -29.68 0.31 -1.23
N ARG A 23 -28.61 -0.50 -1.40
CA ARG A 23 -27.46 -0.61 -0.49
C ARG A 23 -27.80 -1.07 0.93
N LYS A 24 -28.95 -1.72 1.13
CA LYS A 24 -29.35 -2.27 2.42
C LYS A 24 -28.63 -3.57 2.75
N VAL A 25 -28.19 -4.31 1.73
CA VAL A 25 -27.39 -5.54 1.88
C VAL A 25 -26.13 -5.47 1.04
N MET A 26 -25.05 -6.07 1.54
CA MET A 26 -23.78 -6.17 0.79
C MET A 26 -23.73 -7.42 -0.10
N LEU A 27 -24.52 -8.43 0.25
CA LEU A 27 -24.54 -9.73 -0.39
C LEU A 27 -25.93 -10.35 -0.19
N ALA A 28 -26.47 -10.96 -1.23
CA ALA A 28 -27.69 -11.75 -1.15
C ALA A 28 -27.43 -13.20 -1.56
N VAL A 29 -27.99 -14.14 -0.79
CA VAL A 29 -27.84 -15.58 -1.02
C VAL A 29 -29.21 -16.16 -1.33
N SER A 30 -29.34 -16.82 -2.48
CA SER A 30 -30.53 -17.57 -2.84
C SER A 30 -30.27 -19.05 -2.65
N ILE A 31 -31.04 -19.66 -1.73
CA ILE A 31 -31.00 -21.08 -1.43
C ILE A 31 -32.28 -21.70 -2.02
N PRO A 32 -32.19 -22.69 -2.91
CA PRO A 32 -33.37 -23.29 -3.53
C PRO A 32 -34.18 -24.11 -2.51
N GLU A 33 -35.50 -24.17 -2.68
CA GLU A 33 -36.40 -24.85 -1.73
C GLU A 33 -36.13 -26.36 -1.59
N ASP A 34 -35.62 -26.98 -2.66
CA ASP A 34 -35.21 -28.38 -2.75
C ASP A 34 -33.80 -28.65 -2.18
N PHE A 35 -33.10 -27.63 -1.67
CA PHE A 35 -31.74 -27.73 -1.13
C PHE A 35 -31.59 -28.85 -0.09
N SER A 36 -32.44 -28.84 0.94
CA SER A 36 -32.39 -29.84 2.02
C SER A 36 -32.63 -31.26 1.50
N ARG A 37 -33.51 -31.42 0.51
CA ARG A 37 -33.87 -32.70 -0.09
C ARG A 37 -32.72 -33.27 -0.93
N ARG A 38 -32.13 -32.45 -1.79
CA ARG A 38 -31.03 -32.84 -2.68
C ARG A 38 -29.75 -33.16 -1.92
N ILE A 39 -29.39 -32.33 -0.95
CA ILE A 39 -28.24 -32.59 -0.08
C ILE A 39 -28.47 -33.84 0.79
N ALA A 40 -29.71 -34.10 1.24
CA ALA A 40 -30.04 -35.35 1.93
C ALA A 40 -29.91 -36.58 1.01
N ALA A 41 -30.28 -36.44 -0.27
CA ALA A 41 -30.11 -37.48 -1.30
C ALA A 41 -28.65 -37.70 -1.75
N GLY A 42 -27.71 -36.84 -1.34
CA GLY A 42 -26.30 -36.92 -1.75
C GLY A 42 -26.00 -36.24 -3.10
N GLU A 43 -26.93 -35.43 -3.60
CA GLU A 43 -26.79 -34.66 -4.82
C GLU A 43 -26.24 -33.25 -4.54
N THR A 44 -25.65 -32.62 -5.56
CA THR A 44 -25.21 -31.22 -5.49
C THR A 44 -26.39 -30.25 -5.69
N ALA A 45 -26.51 -29.21 -4.86
CA ALA A 45 -27.49 -28.14 -5.02
C ALA A 45 -26.78 -26.81 -5.31
N PRO A 46 -27.14 -26.09 -6.39
CA PRO A 46 -26.55 -24.79 -6.71
C PRO A 46 -27.09 -23.72 -5.76
N VAL A 47 -26.22 -23.09 -4.98
CA VAL A 47 -26.53 -21.90 -4.19
C VAL A 47 -26.07 -20.69 -4.99
N GLN A 48 -26.98 -19.76 -5.25
CA GLN A 48 -26.65 -18.53 -5.98
C GLN A 48 -26.29 -17.42 -5.00
N VAL A 49 -25.22 -16.70 -5.30
CA VAL A 49 -24.79 -15.54 -4.53
C VAL A 49 -24.71 -14.32 -5.45
N LEU A 50 -25.41 -13.25 -5.06
CA LEU A 50 -25.43 -11.96 -5.74
C LEU A 50 -24.71 -10.92 -4.88
N MET A 51 -23.86 -10.12 -5.53
CA MET A 51 -22.93 -9.22 -4.87
C MET A 51 -22.99 -7.82 -5.48
N ASP A 52 -22.90 -6.78 -4.65
CA ASP A 52 -22.76 -5.40 -5.14
C ASP A 52 -21.34 -5.13 -5.65
N GLY A 53 -21.15 -5.13 -6.97
CA GLY A 53 -19.86 -4.84 -7.60
C GLY A 53 -19.30 -3.44 -7.33
N ARG A 54 -20.13 -2.49 -6.84
CA ARG A 54 -19.69 -1.12 -6.49
C ARG A 54 -18.86 -1.09 -5.20
N ARG A 55 -18.98 -2.12 -4.35
CA ARG A 55 -18.16 -2.34 -3.15
C ARG A 55 -17.39 -3.67 -3.27
N SER A 56 -16.62 -3.82 -4.34
CA SER A 56 -15.92 -5.08 -4.69
C SER A 56 -15.15 -5.69 -3.52
N ASN A 57 -14.41 -4.88 -2.74
CA ASN A 57 -13.62 -5.36 -1.61
C ASN A 57 -14.48 -5.95 -0.48
N GLY A 58 -15.59 -5.29 -0.09
CA GLY A 58 -16.47 -5.79 0.97
C GLY A 58 -17.26 -7.02 0.54
N ALA A 59 -17.70 -7.04 -0.72
CA ALA A 59 -18.40 -8.17 -1.31
C ALA A 59 -17.50 -9.42 -1.43
N GLN A 60 -16.23 -9.26 -1.84
CA GLN A 60 -15.26 -10.36 -1.88
C GLN A 60 -14.99 -10.96 -0.49
N ILE A 61 -14.90 -10.12 0.55
CA ILE A 61 -14.71 -10.60 1.93
C ILE A 61 -15.93 -11.42 2.38
N ALA A 62 -17.14 -10.88 2.20
CA ALA A 62 -18.38 -11.58 2.56
C ALA A 62 -18.54 -12.91 1.79
N PHE A 63 -18.15 -12.94 0.52
CA PHE A 63 -18.14 -14.15 -0.29
C PHE A 63 -17.16 -15.20 0.23
N GLY A 64 -15.96 -14.80 0.67
CA GLY A 64 -14.99 -15.70 1.30
C GLY A 64 -15.52 -16.35 2.58
N TYR A 65 -16.23 -15.59 3.43
CA TYR A 65 -16.90 -16.15 4.61
C TYR A 65 -17.98 -17.18 4.23
N LEU A 66 -18.77 -16.90 3.20
CA LEU A 66 -19.79 -17.85 2.72
C LEU A 66 -19.20 -19.14 2.16
N GLN A 67 -18.07 -19.06 1.44
CA GLN A 67 -17.35 -20.25 0.99
C GLN A 67 -16.91 -21.10 2.19
N GLY A 68 -16.28 -20.50 3.21
CA GLY A 68 -15.85 -21.23 4.40
C GLY A 68 -17.00 -21.86 5.21
N ILE A 69 -18.15 -21.18 5.31
CA ILE A 69 -19.36 -21.73 5.94
C ILE A 69 -19.88 -22.92 5.14
N THR A 70 -19.94 -22.80 3.82
CA THR A 70 -20.43 -23.87 2.93
C THR A 70 -19.51 -25.09 3.00
N GLU A 71 -18.19 -24.89 3.02
CA GLU A 71 -17.20 -25.97 3.19
C GLU A 71 -17.37 -26.69 4.54
N THR A 72 -17.53 -25.94 5.63
CA THR A 72 -17.77 -26.50 6.97
C THR A 72 -19.06 -27.32 7.02
N PHE A 73 -20.16 -26.76 6.47
CA PHE A 73 -21.45 -27.45 6.40
C PHE A 73 -21.39 -28.76 5.60
N LEU A 74 -20.69 -28.75 4.47
CA LEU A 74 -20.48 -29.95 3.66
C LEU A 74 -19.63 -30.99 4.40
N LYS A 75 -18.59 -30.55 5.11
CA LYS A 75 -17.72 -31.43 5.90
C LYS A 75 -18.49 -32.14 7.01
N ASP A 76 -19.25 -31.42 7.83
CA ASP A 76 -20.05 -31.98 8.93
C ASP A 76 -21.06 -33.03 8.41
N ARG A 77 -21.66 -32.79 7.24
CA ARG A 77 -22.60 -33.72 6.59
C ARG A 77 -21.93 -34.97 6.01
N LEU A 78 -20.74 -34.84 5.43
CA LEU A 78 -19.98 -35.96 4.88
C LEU A 78 -19.43 -36.85 6.00
N GLU A 79 -18.93 -36.25 7.09
CA GLU A 79 -18.50 -36.96 8.29
C GLU A 79 -19.68 -37.71 8.95
N ALA A 80 -20.86 -37.08 9.07
CA ALA A 80 -22.06 -37.73 9.61
C ALA A 80 -22.57 -38.92 8.77
N LYS A 81 -22.20 -39.00 7.48
CA LYS A 81 -22.52 -40.12 6.58
C LYS A 81 -21.39 -41.15 6.45
N GLY A 82 -20.28 -40.99 7.17
CA GLY A 82 -19.11 -41.88 7.09
C GLY A 82 -18.43 -41.91 5.73
N MET A 83 -18.66 -40.89 4.88
CA MET A 83 -18.02 -40.79 3.56
C MET A 83 -16.72 -40.00 3.68
N ALA A 84 -15.68 -40.45 2.96
CA ALA A 84 -14.43 -39.70 2.89
C ALA A 84 -14.68 -38.33 2.25
N VAL A 85 -14.34 -37.26 2.97
CA VAL A 85 -14.38 -35.90 2.43
C VAL A 85 -13.38 -35.84 1.27
N PRO A 86 -13.80 -35.54 0.03
CA PRO A 86 -12.86 -35.36 -1.06
C PRO A 86 -11.87 -34.25 -0.66
N SER A 87 -10.57 -34.50 -0.88
CA SER A 87 -9.46 -33.61 -0.54
C SER A 87 -9.81 -32.15 -0.84
N GLN A 88 -10.22 -31.40 0.19
CA GLN A 88 -10.52 -29.98 0.07
C GLN A 88 -9.21 -29.20 0.23
N THR A 89 -8.91 -28.39 -0.77
CA THR A 89 -7.87 -27.39 -0.70
C THR A 89 -8.32 -26.30 0.26
N VAL A 90 -8.02 -26.44 1.55
CA VAL A 90 -8.27 -25.39 2.55
C VAL A 90 -7.42 -24.18 2.19
N THR A 91 -8.05 -23.13 1.67
CA THR A 91 -7.34 -21.89 1.34
C THR A 91 -7.09 -21.12 2.62
N ARG A 92 -5.95 -21.38 3.25
CA ARG A 92 -5.50 -20.66 4.46
C ARG A 92 -4.61 -19.49 4.06
N TYR A 93 -5.08 -18.25 4.26
CA TYR A 93 -4.24 -17.06 4.12
C TYR A 93 -3.23 -17.04 5.26
N TRP A 94 -2.00 -17.46 4.98
CA TRP A 94 -0.98 -17.70 5.99
C TRP A 94 -0.61 -16.45 6.81
N PHE A 95 -0.75 -15.25 6.22
CA PHE A 95 -0.31 -13.98 6.81
C PHE A 95 -1.45 -13.05 7.24
N ASN A 96 -2.72 -13.42 6.97
CA ASN A 96 -3.89 -12.69 7.44
C ASN A 96 -5.12 -13.60 7.46
N ALA A 97 -5.16 -14.55 8.40
CA ALA A 97 -6.23 -15.55 8.52
C ALA A 97 -7.64 -14.93 8.64
N ASN A 98 -7.73 -13.70 9.15
CA ASN A 98 -8.98 -12.96 9.35
C ASN A 98 -9.26 -11.89 8.27
N LEU A 99 -8.36 -11.73 7.29
CA LEU A 99 -8.42 -10.65 6.29
C LEU A 99 -8.60 -9.25 6.92
N ASP A 100 -8.02 -9.01 8.10
CA ASP A 100 -8.12 -7.70 8.75
C ASP A 100 -7.32 -6.68 7.95
N TYR A 101 -8.05 -5.76 7.31
CA TYR A 101 -7.52 -4.74 6.42
C TYR A 101 -6.56 -3.78 7.15
N LYS A 102 -6.69 -3.65 8.48
CA LYS A 102 -5.79 -2.83 9.30
C LYS A 102 -4.33 -3.31 9.21
N ASN A 103 -4.12 -4.63 9.26
CA ASN A 103 -2.79 -5.24 9.18
C ASN A 103 -2.10 -5.00 7.83
N PHE A 104 -2.87 -4.73 6.78
CA PHE A 104 -2.32 -4.40 5.46
C PHE A 104 -2.15 -2.89 5.25
N MET A 105 -3.14 -2.10 5.66
CA MET A 105 -3.17 -0.67 5.34
C MET A 105 -2.27 0.17 6.25
N LEU A 106 -2.25 -0.11 7.57
CA LEU A 106 -1.50 0.71 8.54
C LEU A 106 0.01 0.73 8.30
N PRO A 107 0.69 -0.41 8.05
CA PRO A 107 2.11 -0.38 7.72
C PRO A 107 2.39 0.50 6.51
N ASN A 108 1.58 0.37 5.46
CA ASN A 108 1.75 1.14 4.24
C ASN A 108 1.56 2.66 4.43
N LEU A 109 0.83 3.12 5.46
CA LEU A 109 0.72 4.54 5.78
C LEU A 109 2.07 5.16 6.15
N VAL A 110 3.01 4.37 6.68
CA VAL A 110 4.39 4.82 6.94
C VAL A 110 5.05 5.28 5.65
N ALA A 111 4.95 4.49 4.57
CA ALA A 111 5.47 4.85 3.25
C ALA A 111 4.76 6.09 2.69
N VAL A 112 3.43 6.12 2.79
CA VAL A 112 2.62 7.20 2.21
C VAL A 112 2.93 8.55 2.86
N ILE A 113 2.90 8.62 4.19
CA ILE A 113 3.11 9.87 4.92
C ILE A 113 4.56 10.33 4.79
N THR A 114 5.52 9.41 4.84
CA THR A 114 6.93 9.73 4.61
C THR A 114 7.16 10.27 3.20
N THR A 115 6.47 9.73 2.18
CA THR A 115 6.48 10.28 0.81
C THR A 115 6.02 11.71 0.81
N ILE A 116 4.80 11.96 1.30
CA ILE A 116 4.16 13.27 1.26
C ILE A 116 5.04 14.29 1.99
N GLY A 117 5.46 13.98 3.22
CA GLY A 117 6.29 14.86 4.04
C GLY A 117 7.64 15.16 3.40
N SER A 118 8.44 14.13 3.12
CA SER A 118 9.82 14.30 2.66
C SER A 118 9.87 14.92 1.26
N LEU A 119 9.00 14.49 0.34
CA LEU A 119 8.96 15.00 -1.03
C LEU A 119 8.53 16.46 -1.07
N ILE A 120 7.45 16.84 -0.36
CA ILE A 120 6.96 18.22 -0.37
C ILE A 120 7.97 19.15 0.30
N LEU A 121 8.51 18.77 1.47
CA LEU A 121 9.48 19.62 2.18
C LEU A 121 10.71 19.91 1.32
N THR A 122 11.21 18.92 0.60
CA THR A 122 12.40 19.06 -0.25
C THR A 122 12.09 19.76 -1.57
N ALA A 123 10.93 19.46 -2.19
CA ALA A 123 10.45 20.15 -3.38
C ALA A 123 10.23 21.64 -3.15
N LEU A 124 9.72 22.05 -1.98
CA LEU A 124 9.49 23.46 -1.69
C LEU A 124 10.77 24.18 -1.25
N SER A 125 11.81 23.46 -0.82
CA SER A 125 13.00 24.06 -0.18
C SER A 125 13.71 25.09 -1.06
N VAL A 126 14.15 24.72 -2.27
CA VAL A 126 14.88 25.63 -3.18
C VAL A 126 13.91 26.59 -3.89
N ALA A 127 12.73 26.11 -4.23
CA ALA A 127 11.68 26.92 -4.86
C ALA A 127 11.26 28.12 -3.98
N ARG A 128 11.18 27.92 -2.66
CA ARG A 128 10.91 28.99 -1.69
C ARG A 128 12.00 30.06 -1.69
N GLU A 129 13.26 29.67 -1.73
CA GLU A 129 14.38 30.63 -1.76
C GLU A 129 14.43 31.43 -3.05
N ARG A 130 14.07 30.81 -4.17
CA ARG A 130 13.93 31.53 -5.46
C ARG A 130 12.81 32.54 -5.41
N GLU A 131 11.64 32.13 -4.94
CA GLU A 131 10.48 33.00 -4.85
C GLU A 131 10.71 34.16 -3.87
N GLN A 132 11.49 33.94 -2.82
CA GLN A 132 11.86 34.97 -1.83
C GLN A 132 13.07 35.82 -2.25
N GLY A 133 13.71 35.54 -3.39
CA GLY A 133 14.89 36.28 -3.86
C GLY A 133 16.17 36.03 -3.06
N THR A 134 16.19 35.05 -2.15
CA THR A 134 17.38 34.67 -1.37
C THR A 134 18.26 33.64 -2.08
N PHE A 135 17.79 33.10 -3.19
CA PHE A 135 18.54 32.14 -4.01
C PHE A 135 19.86 32.72 -4.51
N ASP A 136 19.88 33.97 -4.98
CA ASP A 136 21.10 34.60 -5.49
C ASP A 136 22.16 34.78 -4.38
N GLN A 137 21.72 35.03 -3.15
CA GLN A 137 22.60 35.10 -1.98
C GLN A 137 23.25 33.73 -1.67
N LEU A 138 22.51 32.64 -1.87
CA LEU A 138 23.05 31.28 -1.72
C LEU A 138 24.07 30.96 -2.81
N LEU A 139 23.87 31.44 -4.04
CA LEU A 139 24.80 31.20 -5.15
C LEU A 139 26.13 31.91 -4.99
N VAL A 140 26.16 33.08 -4.34
CA VAL A 140 27.40 33.84 -4.08
C VAL A 140 28.07 33.47 -2.75
N SER A 141 27.45 32.59 -1.96
CA SER A 141 28.05 32.08 -0.73
C SER A 141 29.26 31.19 -1.04
N PRO A 142 30.25 31.05 -0.13
CA PRO A 142 31.41 30.18 -0.34
C PRO A 142 31.07 28.67 -0.24
N LEU A 143 29.78 28.31 -0.34
CA LEU A 143 29.30 26.95 -0.24
C LEU A 143 29.25 26.28 -1.61
N THR A 144 29.64 25.02 -1.68
CA THR A 144 29.45 24.22 -2.89
C THR A 144 27.97 23.82 -3.05
N PRO A 145 27.45 23.66 -4.28
CA PRO A 145 26.09 23.18 -4.52
C PRO A 145 25.76 21.88 -3.77
N GLU A 146 26.73 20.97 -3.68
CA GLU A 146 26.58 19.71 -2.93
C GLU A 146 26.38 19.96 -1.43
N MET A 147 27.13 20.90 -0.83
CA MET A 147 26.97 21.27 0.58
C MET A 147 25.59 21.88 0.84
N ILE A 148 25.11 22.76 -0.04
CA ILE A 148 23.77 23.36 0.07
C ILE A 148 22.70 22.27 0.02
N MET A 149 22.83 21.34 -0.92
CA MET A 149 21.87 20.24 -1.07
C MET A 149 21.87 19.29 0.12
N ILE A 150 23.04 18.92 0.65
CA ILE A 150 23.14 18.09 1.86
C ILE A 150 22.52 18.82 3.05
N GLY A 151 22.80 20.12 3.21
CA GLY A 151 22.21 20.96 4.25
C GLY A 151 20.68 21.04 4.20
N LYS A 152 20.10 20.91 3.00
CA LYS A 152 18.64 20.84 2.80
C LYS A 152 18.08 19.43 2.95
N ALA A 153 18.86 18.42 2.59
CA ALA A 153 18.46 17.02 2.68
C ALA A 153 18.30 16.56 4.13
N VAL A 154 19.26 16.91 4.99
CA VAL A 154 19.29 16.45 6.39
C VAL A 154 18.02 16.82 7.17
N PRO A 155 17.53 18.08 7.18
CA PRO A 155 16.29 18.44 7.87
C PRO A 155 15.07 17.67 7.36
N ALA A 156 14.95 17.48 6.05
CA ALA A 156 13.84 16.74 5.47
C ALA A 156 13.88 15.26 5.86
N MET A 157 15.07 14.66 5.86
CA MET A 157 15.26 13.29 6.34
C MET A 157 14.87 13.18 7.81
N ILE A 158 15.33 14.09 8.68
CA ILE A 158 14.95 14.08 10.11
C ILE A 158 13.44 14.14 10.29
N VAL A 159 12.75 15.02 9.57
CA VAL A 159 11.28 15.11 9.63
C VAL A 159 10.62 13.82 9.13
N GLY A 160 11.12 13.25 8.04
CA GLY A 160 10.65 11.95 7.53
C GLY A 160 10.80 10.85 8.58
N PHE A 161 11.98 10.71 9.18
CA PHE A 161 12.29 9.76 10.26
C PHE A 161 11.36 9.92 11.46
N LEU A 162 11.11 11.15 11.90
CA LEU A 162 10.19 11.43 12.99
C LEU A 162 8.76 11.01 12.63
N GLN A 163 8.27 11.39 11.45
CA GLN A 163 6.92 11.04 10.99
C GLN A 163 6.72 9.53 10.91
N ALA A 164 7.64 8.81 10.26
CA ALA A 164 7.55 7.36 10.16
C ALA A 164 7.63 6.68 11.53
N THR A 165 8.51 7.15 12.41
CA THR A 165 8.64 6.60 13.76
C THR A 165 7.36 6.80 14.56
N LEU A 166 6.72 7.97 14.46
CA LEU A 166 5.42 8.22 15.10
C LEU A 166 4.34 7.27 14.59
N ILE A 167 4.26 7.06 13.27
CA ILE A 167 3.27 6.15 12.67
C ILE A 167 3.57 4.69 13.02
N LEU A 168 4.84 4.30 13.02
CA LEU A 168 5.29 2.98 13.45
C LEU A 168 4.89 2.71 14.89
N CYS A 169 5.17 3.65 15.80
CA CYS A 169 4.75 3.57 17.19
C CYS A 169 3.22 3.47 17.32
N ALA A 170 2.46 4.27 16.56
CA ALA A 170 1.01 4.17 16.54
C ALA A 170 0.53 2.80 16.04
N ALA A 171 1.08 2.29 14.94
CA ALA A 171 0.72 1.00 14.37
C ALA A 171 0.98 -0.15 15.37
N VAL A 172 2.14 -0.16 16.03
CA VAL A 172 2.52 -1.24 16.95
C VAL A 172 1.82 -1.11 18.31
N PHE A 173 1.80 0.07 18.91
CA PHE A 173 1.32 0.25 20.29
C PHE A 173 -0.18 0.58 20.40
N LEU A 174 -0.74 1.37 19.49
CA LEU A 174 -2.16 1.77 19.55
C LEU A 174 -3.05 0.78 18.79
N TYR A 175 -2.60 0.32 17.62
CA TYR A 175 -3.38 -0.57 16.76
C TYR A 175 -2.98 -2.04 16.88
N HIS A 176 -2.00 -2.36 17.74
CA HIS A 176 -1.52 -3.72 18.02
C HIS A 176 -1.19 -4.52 16.74
N ILE A 177 -0.68 -3.84 15.71
CA ILE A 177 -0.29 -4.50 14.46
C ILE A 177 0.96 -5.34 14.72
N PRO A 178 0.95 -6.63 14.35
CA PRO A 178 2.10 -7.50 14.56
C PRO A 178 3.31 -6.98 13.78
N PHE A 179 4.41 -6.77 14.49
CA PHE A 179 5.70 -6.40 13.91
C PHE A 179 6.65 -7.60 14.07
N GLN A 180 6.97 -8.27 12.96
CA GLN A 180 7.73 -9.53 13.00
C GLN A 180 9.18 -9.40 12.55
N GLY A 181 9.52 -8.37 11.76
CA GLY A 181 10.87 -8.15 11.28
C GLY A 181 11.80 -7.41 12.25
N THR A 182 12.99 -7.05 11.78
CA THR A 182 13.97 -6.30 12.57
C THR A 182 13.82 -4.79 12.39
N LEU A 183 13.77 -4.02 13.48
CA LEU A 183 13.74 -2.55 13.43
C LEU A 183 14.90 -1.97 12.64
N LEU A 184 16.10 -2.55 12.76
CA LEU A 184 17.28 -2.12 12.02
C LEU A 184 17.05 -2.16 10.50
N LEU A 185 16.47 -3.25 9.97
CA LEU A 185 16.18 -3.39 8.55
C LEU A 185 15.19 -2.34 8.06
N LEU A 186 14.16 -2.06 8.87
CA LEU A 186 13.19 -1.01 8.57
C LEU A 186 13.86 0.37 8.50
N TYR A 187 14.66 0.73 9.50
CA TYR A 187 15.31 2.05 9.56
C TYR A 187 16.41 2.23 8.51
N VAL A 188 17.15 1.17 8.16
CA VAL A 188 18.10 1.22 7.04
C VAL A 188 17.36 1.39 5.71
N GLY A 189 16.29 0.63 5.48
CA GLY A 189 15.44 0.80 4.30
C GLY A 189 14.84 2.21 4.24
N MET A 190 14.40 2.71 5.39
CA MET A 190 13.86 4.06 5.54
C MET A 190 14.90 5.14 5.24
N PHE A 191 16.16 4.96 5.66
CA PHE A 191 17.24 5.89 5.38
C PHE A 191 17.42 6.10 3.88
N PHE A 192 17.60 5.01 3.12
CA PHE A 192 17.80 5.09 1.67
C PHE A 192 16.54 5.53 0.94
N TYR A 193 15.37 5.17 1.47
CA TYR A 193 14.11 5.68 0.95
C TYR A 193 13.97 7.20 1.13
N ALA A 194 14.22 7.73 2.32
CA ALA A 194 14.19 9.16 2.60
C ALA A 194 15.23 9.92 1.75
N LEU A 195 16.43 9.34 1.58
CA LEU A 195 17.46 9.89 0.69
C LEU A 195 16.97 9.97 -0.76
N SER A 196 16.34 8.90 -1.26
CA SER A 196 15.81 8.85 -2.62
C SER A 196 14.68 9.84 -2.88
N LEU A 197 13.72 9.97 -1.95
CA LEU A 197 12.65 10.96 -2.04
C LEU A 197 13.18 12.39 -1.96
N THR A 198 14.19 12.62 -1.11
CA THR A 198 14.85 13.91 -0.99
C THR A 198 15.55 14.31 -2.28
N GLY A 199 16.24 13.37 -2.92
CA GLY A 199 16.83 13.59 -4.24
C GLY A 199 15.80 13.94 -5.30
N VAL A 200 14.68 13.22 -5.36
CA VAL A 200 13.57 13.54 -6.27
C VAL A 200 13.00 14.93 -5.98
N GLY A 201 12.71 15.26 -4.72
CA GLY A 201 12.13 16.55 -4.36
C GLY A 201 13.08 17.71 -4.65
N LEU A 202 14.37 17.58 -4.31
CA LEU A 202 15.37 18.59 -4.66
C LEU A 202 15.54 18.73 -6.19
N LEU A 203 15.47 17.63 -6.94
CA LEU A 203 15.46 17.67 -8.40
C LEU A 203 14.30 18.50 -8.92
N ILE A 204 13.07 18.22 -8.47
CA ILE A 204 11.87 19.00 -8.81
C ILE A 204 12.06 20.48 -8.43
N SER A 205 12.53 20.74 -7.21
CA SER A 205 12.80 22.09 -6.70
C SER A 205 13.78 22.86 -7.58
N SER A 206 14.80 22.18 -8.10
CA SER A 206 15.86 22.78 -8.92
C SER A 206 15.35 23.29 -10.28
N ILE A 207 14.26 22.70 -10.80
CA ILE A 207 13.65 23.10 -12.07
C ILE A 207 12.65 24.24 -11.88
N CYS A 208 11.94 24.27 -10.76
CA CYS A 208 10.86 25.22 -10.49
C CYS A 208 11.36 26.61 -10.06
N SER A 209 10.56 27.63 -10.39
CA SER A 209 10.82 29.03 -10.03
C SER A 209 9.95 29.52 -8.85
N THR A 210 8.80 28.87 -8.60
CA THR A 210 7.89 29.22 -7.50
C THR A 210 7.51 28.00 -6.67
N GLN A 211 7.08 28.21 -5.41
CA GLN A 211 6.59 27.11 -4.58
C GLN A 211 5.37 26.43 -5.18
N GLN A 212 4.49 27.17 -5.86
CA GLN A 212 3.32 26.59 -6.52
C GLN A 212 3.72 25.63 -7.65
N GLN A 213 4.72 26.00 -8.47
CA GLN A 213 5.26 25.10 -9.50
C GLN A 213 5.89 23.86 -8.88
N ALA A 214 6.65 24.01 -7.79
CA ALA A 214 7.28 22.89 -7.10
C ALA A 214 6.25 21.94 -6.47
N PHE A 215 5.19 22.50 -5.87
CA PHE A 215 4.09 21.71 -5.32
C PHE A 215 3.37 20.92 -6.42
N LEU A 216 3.04 21.55 -7.54
CA LEU A 216 2.43 20.88 -8.69
C LEU A 216 3.37 19.80 -9.26
N GLY A 217 4.67 20.08 -9.38
CA GLY A 217 5.67 19.09 -9.83
C GLY A 217 5.77 17.89 -8.88
N ALA A 218 5.81 18.13 -7.57
CA ALA A 218 5.78 17.07 -6.56
C ALA A 218 4.50 16.24 -6.65
N PHE A 219 3.35 16.88 -6.83
CA PHE A 219 2.07 16.20 -6.99
C PHE A 219 2.02 15.35 -8.28
N SER A 220 2.50 15.90 -9.40
CA SER A 220 2.60 15.21 -10.69
C SER A 220 3.50 13.98 -10.64
N PHE A 221 4.55 13.99 -9.81
CA PHE A 221 5.35 12.79 -9.53
C PHE A 221 4.65 11.82 -8.57
N MET A 222 4.13 12.35 -7.46
CA MET A 222 3.59 11.57 -6.36
C MET A 222 2.38 10.74 -6.76
N MET A 223 1.43 11.30 -7.51
CA MET A 223 0.21 10.59 -7.91
C MET A 223 0.50 9.29 -8.68
N PRO A 224 1.23 9.31 -9.81
CA PRO A 224 1.57 8.08 -10.51
C PRO A 224 2.51 7.19 -9.69
N ALA A 225 3.46 7.75 -8.93
CA ALA A 225 4.33 6.96 -8.06
C ALA A 225 3.55 6.16 -7.01
N MET A 226 2.52 6.75 -6.40
CA MET A 226 1.65 6.06 -5.44
C MET A 226 0.83 4.97 -6.11
N MET A 227 0.23 5.23 -7.27
CA MET A 227 -0.55 4.24 -8.01
C MET A 227 0.31 3.04 -8.43
N LEU A 228 1.56 3.29 -8.80
CA LEU A 228 2.54 2.29 -9.24
C LEU A 228 3.40 1.71 -8.11
N SER A 229 3.14 2.07 -6.85
CA SER A 229 3.96 1.64 -5.71
C SER A 229 3.69 0.21 -5.24
N GLY A 230 2.61 -0.41 -5.72
CA GLY A 230 2.14 -1.67 -5.14
C GLY A 230 1.30 -1.47 -3.87
N PHE A 231 1.02 -0.24 -3.46
CA PHE A 231 0.20 0.09 -2.28
C PHE A 231 -1.20 -0.51 -2.35
N ALA A 232 -1.95 -0.18 -3.41
CA ALA A 232 -3.36 -0.58 -3.57
C ALA A 232 -3.52 -1.98 -4.19
N SER A 233 -2.63 -2.34 -5.11
CA SER A 233 -2.63 -3.64 -5.80
C SER A 233 -1.20 -4.16 -5.91
N PRO A 234 -0.94 -5.46 -5.71
CA PRO A 234 0.39 -6.05 -5.92
C PRO A 234 0.97 -5.70 -7.29
N VAL A 235 2.27 -5.42 -7.35
CA VAL A 235 2.94 -5.04 -8.60
C VAL A 235 2.99 -6.21 -9.57
N GLU A 236 3.00 -7.43 -9.06
CA GLU A 236 2.98 -8.69 -9.81
C GLU A 236 1.70 -8.84 -10.65
N ASN A 237 0.61 -8.19 -10.26
CA ASN A 237 -0.66 -8.19 -10.99
C ASN A 237 -0.67 -7.21 -12.18
N MET A 238 0.36 -6.38 -12.32
CA MET A 238 0.46 -5.42 -13.42
C MET A 238 1.03 -6.09 -14.68
N PRO A 239 0.68 -5.62 -15.89
CA PRO A 239 1.34 -6.04 -17.13
C PRO A 239 2.86 -5.85 -17.05
N HIS A 240 3.63 -6.73 -17.70
CA HIS A 240 5.09 -6.77 -17.58
C HIS A 240 5.78 -5.42 -17.87
N TRP A 241 5.31 -4.69 -18.89
CA TRP A 241 5.84 -3.36 -19.22
C TRP A 241 5.65 -2.35 -18.07
N LEU A 242 4.54 -2.44 -17.34
CA LEU A 242 4.25 -1.55 -16.22
C LEU A 242 5.10 -1.94 -15.00
N GLN A 243 5.34 -3.24 -14.78
CA GLN A 243 6.26 -3.70 -13.74
C GLN A 243 7.67 -3.11 -13.92
N ILE A 244 8.17 -3.05 -15.16
CA ILE A 244 9.47 -2.44 -15.47
C ILE A 244 9.42 -0.93 -15.22
N ALA A 245 8.35 -0.25 -15.62
CA ALA A 245 8.18 1.19 -15.41
C ALA A 245 8.13 1.61 -13.93
N THR A 246 7.79 0.68 -13.04
CA THR A 246 7.78 0.93 -11.58
C THR A 246 9.16 0.75 -10.92
N ILE A 247 10.18 0.22 -11.59
CA ILE A 247 11.54 0.06 -11.04
C ILE A 247 12.17 1.41 -10.59
N PRO A 248 12.09 2.50 -11.37
CA PRO A 248 12.62 3.81 -10.94
C PRO A 248 11.79 4.49 -9.85
N ASN A 249 10.68 3.90 -9.40
CA ASN A 249 9.83 4.46 -8.37
C ASN A 249 10.33 4.07 -6.96
N PRO A 250 10.85 5.02 -6.15
CA PRO A 250 11.33 4.69 -4.80
C PRO A 250 10.21 4.22 -3.86
N VAL A 251 8.97 4.69 -4.08
CA VAL A 251 7.82 4.31 -3.25
C VAL A 251 7.52 2.82 -3.38
N ARG A 252 7.73 2.23 -4.56
CA ARG A 252 7.57 0.79 -4.79
C ARG A 252 8.41 -0.03 -3.81
N HIS A 253 9.72 0.23 -3.80
CA HIS A 253 10.67 -0.57 -3.04
C HIS A 253 10.41 -0.45 -1.54
N PHE A 254 10.09 0.75 -1.05
CA PHE A 254 9.82 0.93 0.38
C PHE A 254 8.48 0.32 0.81
N VAL A 255 7.43 0.37 -0.01
CA VAL A 255 6.18 -0.36 0.26
C VAL A 255 6.44 -1.87 0.37
N GLU A 256 7.30 -2.44 -0.48
CA GLU A 256 7.68 -3.85 -0.40
C GLU A 256 8.51 -4.16 0.86
N ILE A 257 9.44 -3.27 1.26
CA ILE A 257 10.20 -3.39 2.51
C ILE A 257 9.27 -3.37 3.72
N VAL A 258 8.35 -2.41 3.80
CA VAL A 258 7.43 -2.24 4.92
C VAL A 258 6.49 -3.44 5.04
N LYS A 259 5.90 -3.90 3.92
CA LYS A 259 5.10 -5.14 3.90
C LYS A 259 5.92 -6.33 4.34
N GLY A 260 7.16 -6.45 3.86
CA GLY A 260 8.10 -7.48 4.25
C GLY A 260 8.26 -7.52 5.76
N VAL A 261 8.67 -6.41 6.37
CA VAL A 261 8.97 -6.33 7.81
C VAL A 261 7.74 -6.53 8.71
N PHE A 262 6.54 -6.12 8.28
CA PHE A 262 5.31 -6.26 9.09
C PHE A 262 4.58 -7.59 8.87
N LEU A 263 4.55 -8.12 7.66
CA LEU A 263 3.73 -9.28 7.30
C LEU A 263 4.53 -10.58 7.15
N LYS A 264 5.87 -10.58 7.23
CA LYS A 264 6.70 -11.78 6.97
C LYS A 264 8.14 -11.71 7.50
N ASP A 265 8.79 -12.87 7.63
CA ASP A 265 10.26 -13.00 7.76
C ASP A 265 10.96 -12.52 6.47
N ALA A 266 11.02 -11.20 6.25
CA ALA A 266 11.86 -10.66 5.21
C ALA A 266 13.32 -11.00 5.57
N SER A 267 13.90 -12.00 4.91
CA SER A 267 15.33 -12.28 5.02
C SER A 267 16.08 -10.98 4.75
N ALA A 268 17.14 -10.72 5.51
CA ALA A 268 17.93 -9.50 5.36
C ALA A 268 18.35 -9.31 3.88
N GLU A 269 18.67 -10.39 3.19
CA GLU A 269 18.98 -10.45 1.76
C GLU A 269 17.88 -9.87 0.86
N ARG A 270 16.61 -10.20 1.12
CA ARG A 270 15.47 -9.66 0.35
C ARG A 270 15.36 -8.15 0.56
N VAL A 271 15.51 -7.68 1.79
CA VAL A 271 15.46 -6.24 2.11
C VAL A 271 16.63 -5.50 1.46
N PHE A 272 17.85 -6.05 1.51
CA PHE A 272 19.02 -5.46 0.85
C PHE A 272 18.85 -5.37 -0.67
N SER A 273 18.21 -6.36 -1.29
CA SER A 273 17.90 -6.33 -2.72
C SER A 273 16.96 -5.17 -3.10
N LEU A 274 16.06 -4.76 -2.18
CA LEU A 274 15.16 -3.62 -2.35
C LEU A 274 15.83 -2.27 -1.99
N ILE A 275 16.86 -2.30 -1.16
CA ILE A 275 17.67 -1.11 -0.82
C ILE A 275 18.55 -0.68 -2.00
N LEU A 276 19.09 -1.64 -2.77
CA LEU A 276 19.99 -1.32 -3.88
C LEU A 276 19.37 -0.37 -4.93
N PRO A 277 18.13 -0.58 -5.42
CA PRO A 277 17.44 0.40 -6.26
C PRO A 277 17.27 1.77 -5.58
N LEU A 278 16.96 1.81 -4.28
CA LEU A 278 16.80 3.07 -3.55
C LEU A 278 18.10 3.88 -3.50
N ILE A 279 19.23 3.20 -3.29
CA ILE A 279 20.57 3.80 -3.36
C ILE A 279 20.78 4.42 -4.74
N ILE A 280 20.57 3.64 -5.81
CA ILE A 280 20.77 4.10 -7.18
C ILE A 280 19.88 5.31 -7.47
N ILE A 281 18.58 5.24 -7.16
CA ILE A 281 17.64 6.34 -7.35
C ILE A 281 18.08 7.58 -6.57
N GLY A 282 18.48 7.44 -5.31
CA GLY A 282 18.93 8.55 -4.48
C GLY A 282 20.17 9.24 -5.02
N PHE A 283 21.22 8.50 -5.34
CA PHE A 283 22.44 9.08 -5.89
C PHE A 283 22.23 9.67 -7.29
N CYS A 284 21.45 9.01 -8.15
CA CYS A 284 21.14 9.55 -9.48
C CYS A 284 20.33 10.86 -9.41
N THR A 285 19.31 10.92 -8.54
CA THR A 285 18.45 12.11 -8.43
C THR A 285 19.15 13.27 -7.72
N LEU A 286 19.93 13.00 -6.67
CA LEU A 286 20.79 14.01 -6.02
C LEU A 286 21.88 14.51 -6.97
N GLY A 287 22.53 13.62 -7.72
CA GLY A 287 23.52 13.99 -8.72
C GLY A 287 22.92 14.87 -9.82
N ALA A 288 21.76 14.48 -10.37
CA ALA A 288 21.04 15.26 -11.37
C ALA A 288 20.65 16.64 -10.84
N ALA A 289 20.15 16.71 -9.60
CA ALA A 289 19.78 17.96 -8.97
C ALA A 289 20.98 18.87 -8.72
N SER A 290 22.15 18.33 -8.35
CA SER A 290 23.39 19.12 -8.21
C SER A 290 23.86 19.69 -9.56
N ILE A 291 23.85 18.88 -10.61
CA ILE A 291 24.20 19.32 -11.97
C ILE A 291 23.26 20.45 -12.44
N MET A 292 21.96 20.30 -12.18
CA MET A 292 20.97 21.32 -12.52
C MET A 292 21.16 22.61 -11.73
N PHE A 293 21.57 22.51 -10.46
CA PHE A 293 21.90 23.66 -9.63
C PHE A 293 23.11 24.42 -10.19
N ARG A 294 24.18 23.69 -10.55
CA ARG A 294 25.41 24.24 -11.16
C ARG A 294 25.19 24.89 -12.52
N ARG A 295 24.27 24.36 -13.35
CA ARG A 295 23.97 24.94 -14.66
C ARG A 295 23.30 26.31 -14.59
N LYS A 296 22.67 26.66 -13.47
CA LYS A 296 22.05 27.99 -13.26
C LYS A 296 22.98 29.00 -12.61
N THR A 297 24.14 28.57 -12.09
CA THR A 297 25.19 29.46 -11.55
C THR A 297 26.18 29.94 -12.61
N SER A 298 26.22 29.30 -13.78
CA SER A 298 27.09 29.64 -14.92
C SER A 298 26.30 30.31 -16.03
#